data_AF-A0A926GK86-F1
#
_entry.id   AF-A0A926GK86-F1
#
_cell.length_a   1.000
_cell.length_b   1.000
_cell.length_c   1.000
_cell.angle_alpha   90.00
_cell.angle_beta   90.00
_cell.angle_gamma   90.00
#
_symmetry.space_group_name_H-M   'P 1'
#
loop_
_entity.id
_entity.type
_entity.pdbx_description
1 polymer ?
#
loop_
_entity_poly.entity_id
_entity_poly.type
_entity_poly.pdbx_seq_one_letter_code
_entity_poly.pdbx_strand_id
1 'polypeptide(L)'
;DSPYVDYGRKYFSAVNAAFDKLPEMTEEMSPDQWDREYNFRISAMTKAMQALSAEGLFGDGQKRENLLLIVEVVPPDASNTERARLLNKAGSPALEAWIEEAAEP
;
A
#
# COMPACT_ATOMS: atom_id res chain seq x y z
N ASP A 1 16.95 5.90 -21.54
CA ASP A 1 15.72 5.11 -21.44
C ASP A 1 15.90 3.93 -20.51
N SER A 2 15.03 3.83 -19.49
CA SER A 2 14.91 2.61 -18.69
C SER A 2 13.94 1.67 -19.40
N PRO A 3 14.22 0.36 -19.50
CA PRO A 3 13.33 -0.61 -20.12
C PRO A 3 11.94 -0.67 -19.45
N TYR A 4 11.82 -0.11 -18.25
CA TYR A 4 10.56 -0.04 -17.51
C TYR A 4 9.71 1.19 -17.87
N VAL A 5 10.24 2.20 -18.56
CA VAL A 5 9.48 3.39 -18.95
C VAL A 5 8.38 3.01 -19.93
N ASP A 6 8.72 2.25 -20.96
CA ASP A 6 7.74 1.81 -21.97
C ASP A 6 6.80 0.73 -21.43
N TYR A 7 7.28 -0.13 -20.53
CA TYR A 7 6.46 -1.11 -19.84
C TYR A 7 5.39 -0.44 -18.96
N GLY A 8 5.81 0.52 -18.13
CA GLY A 8 4.91 1.31 -17.29
C GLY A 8 3.88 2.06 -18.13
N ARG A 9 4.32 2.77 -19.18
CA ARG A 9 3.40 3.48 -20.10
C ARG A 9 2.37 2.55 -20.73
N LYS A 10 2.76 1.34 -21.13
CA LYS A 10 1.87 0.39 -21.80
C LYS A 10 0.86 -0.25 -20.85
N TYR A 11 1.30 -0.70 -19.67
CA TYR A 11 0.45 -1.52 -18.78
C TYR A 11 -0.21 -0.73 -17.64
N PHE A 12 0.27 0.47 -17.32
CA PHE A 12 -0.28 1.31 -16.25
C PHE A 12 -1.08 2.52 -16.77
N SER A 13 -1.34 2.64 -18.08
CA SER A 13 -2.08 3.78 -18.64
C SER A 13 -3.43 4.02 -17.95
N ALA A 14 -4.19 2.95 -17.66
CA ALA A 14 -5.46 3.03 -16.94
C ALA A 14 -5.28 3.46 -15.48
N VAL A 15 -4.23 2.98 -14.81
CA VAL A 15 -3.91 3.34 -13.42
C VAL A 15 -3.50 4.81 -13.35
N ASN A 16 -2.62 5.25 -14.25
CA ASN A 16 -2.19 6.64 -14.35
C ASN A 16 -3.38 7.55 -14.65
N ALA A 17 -4.23 7.20 -15.62
CA ALA A 17 -5.43 7.98 -15.93
C ALA A 17 -6.45 8.04 -14.78
N ALA A 18 -6.48 7.03 -13.90
CA ALA A 18 -7.28 7.08 -12.67
C ALA A 18 -6.64 7.99 -11.61
N PHE A 19 -5.32 7.92 -11.46
CA PHE A 19 -4.55 8.75 -10.53
C PHE A 19 -4.58 10.24 -10.93
N ASP A 20 -4.44 10.55 -12.22
CA ASP A 20 -4.48 11.91 -12.77
C ASP A 20 -5.84 12.61 -12.57
N LYS A 21 -6.91 11.85 -12.30
CA LYS A 21 -8.24 12.39 -11.98
C LYS A 21 -8.41 12.72 -10.50
N LEU A 22 -7.50 12.25 -9.64
CA LEU A 22 -7.56 12.56 -8.23
C LEU A 22 -7.13 14.01 -8.01
N PRO A 23 -7.74 14.72 -7.06
CA PRO A 23 -7.33 16.08 -6.73
C PRO A 23 -5.88 16.10 -6.25
N GLU A 24 -5.13 17.15 -6.58
CA GLU A 24 -3.85 17.38 -5.95
C GLU A 24 -4.06 17.64 -4.44
N MET A 25 -3.27 16.96 -3.60
CA MET A 25 -3.32 17.19 -2.16
C MET A 25 -2.46 18.40 -1.82
N THR A 26 -3.11 19.54 -1.57
CA THR A 26 -2.46 20.81 -1.27
C THR A 26 -2.84 21.34 0.10
N GLU A 27 -2.05 22.29 0.62
CA GLU A 27 -2.33 22.98 1.89
C GLU A 27 -3.58 23.89 1.83
N GLU A 28 -4.09 24.17 0.62
CA GLU A 28 -5.28 25.00 0.40
C GLU A 28 -6.59 24.22 0.57
N MET A 29 -6.52 22.89 0.64
CA MET A 29 -7.69 22.06 0.88
C MET A 29 -8.24 22.26 2.31
N SER A 30 -9.56 22.18 2.47
CA SER A 30 -10.12 22.07 3.82
C SER A 30 -9.69 20.75 4.49
N PRO A 31 -9.59 20.69 5.83
CA PRO A 31 -9.23 19.47 6.54
C PRO A 31 -10.09 18.25 6.12
N ASP A 32 -11.41 18.44 6.00
CA ASP A 32 -12.33 17.36 5.58
C ASP A 32 -12.06 16.83 4.17
N GLN A 33 -11.69 17.72 3.23
CA GLN A 33 -11.34 17.32 1.87
C GLN A 33 -10.01 16.57 1.85
N TRP A 34 -9.03 17.07 2.61
CA TRP A 34 -7.72 16.45 2.73
C TRP A 34 -7.84 15.06 3.32
N ASP A 35 -8.56 14.92 4.46
CA ASP A 35 -8.77 13.65 5.14
C ASP A 35 -9.51 12.64 4.25
N ARG A 36 -10.52 13.09 3.50
CA ARG A 36 -11.24 12.22 2.56
C ARG A 36 -10.31 11.67 1.49
N GLU A 37 -9.49 12.52 0.89
CA GLU A 37 -8.59 12.13 -0.18
C GLU A 37 -7.47 11.21 0.33
N TYR A 38 -6.88 11.55 1.47
CA TYR A 38 -5.89 10.73 2.16
C TYR A 38 -6.43 9.33 2.44
N ASN A 39 -7.59 9.24 3.09
CA ASN A 39 -8.22 7.97 3.42
C ASN A 39 -8.60 7.16 2.17
N PHE A 40 -9.08 7.83 1.12
CA PHE A 40 -9.37 7.18 -0.15
C PHE A 40 -8.12 6.55 -0.76
N ARG A 41 -6.99 7.29 -0.83
CA ARG A 41 -5.73 6.80 -1.40
C ARG A 41 -5.17 5.62 -0.63
N ILE A 42 -5.10 5.73 0.69
CA ILE A 42 -4.62 4.65 1.56
C ILE A 42 -5.50 3.41 1.39
N SER A 43 -6.84 3.58 1.45
CA SER A 43 -7.77 2.46 1.27
C SER A 43 -7.65 1.80 -0.10
N ALA A 44 -7.48 2.59 -1.17
CA ALA A 44 -7.31 2.08 -2.52
C ALA A 44 -6.03 1.24 -2.65
N MET A 45 -4.91 1.73 -2.11
CA MET A 45 -3.65 0.99 -2.10
C MET A 45 -3.76 -0.30 -1.27
N THR A 46 -4.35 -0.24 -0.07
CA THR A 46 -4.56 -1.43 0.76
C THR A 46 -5.42 -2.47 0.04
N LYS A 47 -6.54 -2.07 -0.58
CA LYS A 47 -7.41 -2.99 -1.34
C LYS A 47 -6.71 -3.59 -2.55
N ALA A 48 -5.90 -2.81 -3.27
CA ALA A 48 -5.11 -3.33 -4.39
C ALA A 48 -4.14 -4.42 -3.90
N MET A 49 -3.42 -4.20 -2.80
CA MET A 49 -2.52 -5.20 -2.23
C MET A 49 -3.26 -6.46 -1.77
N GLN A 50 -4.45 -6.32 -1.16
CA GLN A 50 -5.29 -7.45 -0.80
C GLN A 50 -5.73 -8.26 -2.02
N ALA A 51 -6.19 -7.59 -3.08
CA ALA A 51 -6.62 -8.25 -4.31
C ALA A 51 -5.47 -9.02 -4.97
N LEU A 52 -4.31 -8.39 -5.12
CA LEU A 52 -3.13 -9.03 -5.68
C LEU A 52 -2.62 -10.20 -4.83
N SER A 53 -2.72 -10.09 -3.50
CA SER A 53 -2.40 -11.22 -2.62
C SER A 53 -3.39 -12.37 -2.76
N ALA A 54 -4.69 -12.08 -2.92
CA ALA A 54 -5.72 -13.09 -3.13
C ALA A 54 -5.59 -13.80 -4.50
N GLU A 55 -5.10 -13.08 -5.51
CA GLU A 55 -4.76 -13.62 -6.84
C GLU A 55 -3.46 -14.47 -6.83
N GLY A 56 -2.74 -14.50 -5.71
CA GLY A 56 -1.51 -15.28 -5.57
C GLY A 56 -0.26 -14.62 -6.14
N LEU A 57 -0.30 -13.32 -6.44
CA LEU A 57 0.85 -12.59 -7.00
C LEU A 57 2.10 -12.72 -6.13
N PHE A 58 1.91 -12.71 -4.81
CA PHE A 58 2.99 -12.76 -3.83
C PHE A 58 3.32 -14.20 -3.38
N GLY A 59 2.89 -15.20 -4.16
CA GLY A 59 3.12 -16.61 -3.88
C GLY A 59 2.21 -17.19 -2.80
N ASP A 60 2.51 -18.43 -2.41
CA ASP A 60 1.74 -19.24 -1.47
C ASP A 60 2.60 -19.82 -0.32
N GLY A 61 1.92 -20.34 0.71
CA GLY A 61 2.52 -21.02 1.85
C GLY A 61 3.68 -20.25 2.48
N GLN A 62 4.79 -20.94 2.73
CA GLN A 62 5.96 -20.37 3.40
C GLN A 62 6.59 -19.20 2.64
N LYS A 63 6.52 -19.20 1.30
CA LYS A 63 7.06 -18.09 0.50
C LYS A 63 6.27 -16.82 0.76
N ARG A 64 4.93 -16.91 0.83
CA ARG A 64 4.07 -15.78 1.17
C ARG A 64 4.29 -15.32 2.61
N GLU A 65 4.44 -16.24 3.55
CA GLU A 65 4.66 -15.91 4.97
C GLU A 65 6.01 -15.24 5.24
N ASN A 66 6.98 -15.41 4.34
CA ASN A 66 8.29 -14.74 4.40
C ASN A 66 8.32 -13.40 3.64
N LEU A 67 7.18 -12.89 3.17
CA LEU A 67 7.06 -11.60 2.48
C LEU A 67 6.16 -10.65 3.29
N LEU A 68 6.66 -9.45 3.55
CA LEU A 68 5.88 -8.37 4.14
C LEU A 68 5.16 -7.61 3.03
N LEU A 69 3.82 -7.56 3.10
CA LEU A 69 3.04 -6.60 2.33
C LEU A 69 2.68 -5.41 3.22
N ILE A 70 2.91 -4.19 2.72
CA ILE A 70 2.66 -3.01 3.52
C ILE A 70 2.17 -1.83 2.69
N VAL A 71 1.43 -0.94 3.34
CA VAL A 71 1.06 0.39 2.85
C VAL A 71 1.36 1.34 3.99
N GLU A 72 2.38 2.17 3.84
CA GLU A 72 2.89 3.03 4.91
C GLU A 72 2.72 4.51 4.59
N VAL A 73 2.65 5.30 5.66
CA VAL A 73 2.80 6.75 5.62
C VAL A 73 4.02 7.18 6.42
N VAL A 74 4.61 8.31 6.02
CA VAL A 74 5.79 8.92 6.63
C VAL A 74 5.45 10.38 7.02
N PRO A 75 5.75 10.85 8.24
CA PRO A 75 6.39 10.12 9.34
C PRO A 75 5.55 8.93 9.82
N PRO A 76 6.18 7.96 10.51
CA PRO A 76 5.48 6.75 10.92
C PRO A 76 4.25 7.02 11.78
N ASP A 77 3.23 6.17 11.62
CA ASP A 77 1.94 6.29 12.28
C ASP A 77 1.42 4.91 12.69
N ALA A 78 0.71 4.83 13.82
CA ALA A 78 0.19 3.56 14.35
C ALA A 78 -0.71 2.80 13.35
N SER A 79 -1.38 3.50 12.43
CA SER A 79 -2.18 2.86 11.40
C SER A 79 -1.35 2.07 10.37
N ASN A 80 -0.03 2.28 10.28
CA ASN A 80 0.87 1.42 9.50
C ASN A 80 0.84 -0.02 10.04
N THR A 81 0.94 -0.17 11.36
CA THR A 81 0.87 -1.48 12.04
C THR A 81 -0.47 -2.17 11.80
N GLU A 82 -1.58 -1.42 11.86
CA GLU A 82 -2.91 -1.95 11.57
C GLU A 82 -3.01 -2.46 10.13
N ARG A 83 -2.50 -1.70 9.16
CA ARG A 83 -2.46 -2.12 7.74
C ARG A 83 -1.55 -3.32 7.53
N ALA A 84 -0.39 -3.37 8.18
CA ALA A 84 0.51 -4.53 8.10
C ALA A 84 -0.18 -5.80 8.62
N ARG A 85 -0.92 -5.72 9.74
CA ARG A 85 -1.71 -6.85 10.27
C ARG A 85 -2.86 -7.24 9.34
N LEU A 86 -3.51 -6.28 8.69
CA LEU A 86 -4.58 -6.55 7.73
C LEU A 86 -4.08 -7.26 6.46
N LEU A 87 -2.85 -6.95 6.04
CA LEU A 87 -2.28 -7.44 4.78
C LEU A 87 -1.53 -8.76 4.92
N ASN A 88 -1.16 -9.18 6.13
CA ASN A 88 -0.31 -10.35 6.37
C ASN A 88 -0.94 -11.32 7.36
N LYS A 89 -0.58 -12.60 7.24
CA LYS A 89 -1.03 -13.63 8.18
C LYS A 89 -0.42 -13.37 9.56
N ALA A 90 -1.25 -13.42 10.60
CA ALA A 90 -0.79 -13.33 11.99
C ALA A 90 0.24 -14.42 12.30
N GLY A 91 1.32 -14.06 13.00
CA GLY A 91 2.42 -14.97 13.31
C GLY A 91 3.32 -15.33 12.13
N SER A 92 3.17 -14.67 10.97
CA SER A 92 4.11 -14.86 9.86
C SER A 92 5.47 -14.24 10.19
N PRO A 93 6.60 -14.91 9.87
CA PRO A 93 7.93 -14.43 10.26
C PRO A 93 8.21 -13.00 9.77
N ALA A 94 7.77 -12.65 8.57
CA ALA A 94 7.97 -11.31 8.01
C ALA A 94 7.19 -10.22 8.77
N LEU A 95 5.96 -10.51 9.19
CA LEU A 95 5.16 -9.56 9.96
C LEU A 95 5.73 -9.37 11.37
N GLU A 96 6.10 -10.46 12.05
CA GLU A 96 6.62 -10.37 13.42
C GLU A 96 7.97 -9.64 13.47
N ALA A 97 8.87 -9.92 12.51
CA ALA A 97 10.15 -9.23 12.42
C ALA A 97 9.97 -7.71 12.19
N TRP A 98 9.05 -7.33 11.29
CA TRP A 98 8.76 -5.92 11.06
C TRP A 98 8.09 -5.25 12.26
N ILE A 99 7.20 -5.94 12.98
CA ILE A 99 6.60 -5.40 14.20
C ILE A 99 7.66 -5.18 15.28
N GLU A 100 8.60 -6.11 15.44
CA GLU A 100 9.67 -5.97 16.43
C GLU A 100 10.61 -4.80 16.12
N GLU A 101 10.91 -4.57 14.84
CA GLU A 101 11.83 -3.51 14.40
C GLU A 101 11.17 -2.14 14.26
N ALA A 102 9.95 -2.11 13.73
CA ALA A 102 9.31 -0.91 13.17
C ALA A 102 7.87 -0.67 13.64
N ALA A 103 7.29 -1.50 14.53
CA ALA A 103 5.96 -1.17 15.05
C ALA A 103 6.01 0.09 15.90
N GLU A 104 5.22 1.06 15.47
CA GLU A 104 4.96 2.27 16.23
C GLU A 104 4.23 1.95 17.56
N PRO A 105 4.61 2.60 18.68
CA PRO A 105 3.97 2.41 19.99
C PRO A 105 2.53 2.94 20.09
#